data_AF-A0A7C2QWR6-F1
#
_entry.id   AF-A0A7C2QWR6-F1
#
_cell.length_a   1.000
_cell.length_b   1.000
_cell.length_c   1.000
_cell.angle_alpha   90.00
_cell.angle_beta   90.00
_cell.angle_gamma   90.00
#
_symmetry.space_group_name_H-M   'P 1'
#
loop_
_entity.id
_entity.type
_entity.pdbx_description
1 polymer ?
#
loop_
_entity_poly.entity_id
_entity_poly.type
_entity_poly.pdbx_seq_one_letter_code
_entity_poly.pdbx_strand_id
1 'polypeptide(L)'
;MMTTNLLQRGMLGLFLLMMTHAATGQEGGAPWPVLKTYRGKYLERVAMPLGGIGTGTVSLGGRGDLRDWELMNRGALGYLPAFKFVPPSICNGPFFALWYREPGKDAMIRVLEGPVPAGEYEGDWGADAANAGFPRFEETVFSAAYPLAGVEFIHRDVPLEVRLEAFNPLVMGDADRSGIPVAVLRYVLTNPADHPIEAAVCGMVPNYIGTDGWTGEPEGNRNLFRTGKGLQGVYMYSEGVDELDVNGGTMALTTTATEGVTCRTSWAALPWNWTFREFWDDLIADGALTDHPGTMVPARG
;
A
#
# COMPACT_ATOMS: atom_id res chain seq x y z
N MET A 1 -27.10 -75.73 13.34
CA MET A 1 -27.57 -75.48 11.96
C MET A 1 -28.09 -74.05 11.93
N MET A 2 -27.48 -73.19 11.12
CA MET A 2 -27.99 -71.93 10.54
C MET A 2 -28.71 -70.90 11.47
N THR A 3 -28.00 -69.83 11.86
CA THR A 3 -28.08 -68.44 11.32
C THR A 3 -29.31 -67.63 11.72
N THR A 4 -29.14 -66.59 12.54
CA THR A 4 -29.67 -65.24 12.26
C THR A 4 -28.97 -64.16 13.11
N ASN A 5 -28.57 -63.09 12.43
CA ASN A 5 -28.02 -61.84 12.96
C ASN A 5 -29.07 -61.03 13.73
N LEU A 6 -28.66 -60.20 14.70
CA LEU A 6 -28.83 -58.75 14.58
C LEU A 6 -27.92 -57.94 15.52
N LEU A 7 -27.41 -56.86 14.95
CA LEU A 7 -26.48 -55.86 15.46
C LEU A 7 -26.90 -55.20 16.78
N GLN A 8 -25.90 -54.93 17.64
CA GLN A 8 -25.90 -53.71 18.47
C GLN A 8 -24.56 -52.99 18.31
N ARG A 9 -24.62 -51.82 17.69
CA ARG A 9 -23.49 -50.95 17.33
C ARG A 9 -22.86 -50.35 18.59
N GLY A 10 -21.59 -50.63 18.82
CA GLY A 10 -20.73 -49.85 19.71
C GLY A 10 -20.30 -48.57 19.00
N MET A 11 -20.72 -47.43 19.54
CA MET A 11 -20.36 -46.10 19.06
C MET A 11 -18.97 -45.75 19.62
N LEU A 12 -17.92 -45.99 18.84
CA LEU A 12 -16.56 -45.56 19.18
C LEU A 12 -16.37 -44.12 18.71
N GLY A 13 -16.28 -43.21 19.68
CA GLY A 13 -16.06 -41.78 19.42
C GLY A 13 -14.68 -41.53 18.82
N LEU A 14 -14.64 -40.74 17.75
CA LEU A 14 -13.43 -40.12 17.24
C LEU A 14 -13.57 -38.61 17.44
N PHE A 15 -13.10 -38.12 18.59
CA PHE A 15 -12.90 -36.70 18.82
C PHE A 15 -11.68 -36.27 18.00
N LEU A 16 -11.93 -35.66 16.84
CA LEU A 16 -10.89 -35.02 16.05
C LEU A 16 -10.56 -33.67 16.72
N LEU A 17 -9.49 -33.66 17.51
CA LEU A 17 -8.93 -32.43 18.08
C LEU A 17 -8.29 -31.64 16.92
N MET A 18 -9.03 -30.71 16.31
CA MET A 18 -8.44 -29.73 15.42
C MET A 18 -7.56 -28.80 16.26
N MET A 19 -6.27 -29.11 16.29
CA MET A 19 -5.23 -28.19 16.77
C MET A 19 -5.20 -26.98 15.84
N THR A 20 -5.98 -25.95 16.17
CA THR A 20 -5.82 -24.61 15.60
C THR A 20 -4.44 -24.11 16.01
N HIS A 21 -3.46 -24.25 15.13
CA HIS A 21 -2.22 -23.49 15.25
C HIS A 21 -2.58 -22.03 14.96
N ALA A 22 -2.87 -21.28 16.01
CA ALA A 22 -2.70 -19.84 15.96
C ALA A 22 -1.22 -19.61 15.65
N ALA A 23 -0.92 -19.22 14.41
CA ALA A 23 0.36 -18.64 14.09
C ALA A 23 0.44 -17.32 14.86
N THR A 24 1.01 -17.37 16.06
CA THR A 24 1.43 -16.17 16.78
C THR A 24 2.56 -15.56 15.96
N GLY A 25 2.20 -14.58 15.12
CA GLY A 25 3.18 -13.70 14.49
C GLY A 25 4.05 -13.09 15.58
N GLN A 26 5.37 -13.10 15.36
CA GLN A 26 6.39 -12.68 16.31
C GLN A 26 6.01 -11.40 17.06
N GLU A 27 5.87 -11.51 18.38
CA GLU A 27 5.82 -10.38 19.30
C GLU A 27 7.15 -9.59 19.22
N GLY A 28 7.07 -8.39 18.67
CA GLY A 28 7.64 -7.13 19.15
C GLY A 28 8.99 -7.06 19.89
N GLY A 29 10.03 -7.84 19.55
CA GLY A 29 11.33 -7.69 20.22
C GLY A 29 12.60 -7.96 19.40
N ALA A 30 12.53 -8.64 18.26
CA ALA A 30 13.71 -8.87 17.42
C ALA A 30 13.93 -7.67 16.48
N PRO A 31 15.19 -7.20 16.30
CA PRO A 31 15.48 -6.14 15.34
C PRO A 31 15.12 -6.60 13.91
N TRP A 32 14.58 -5.69 13.11
CA TRP A 32 14.30 -5.98 11.70
C TRP A 32 15.59 -6.40 10.97
N PRO A 33 15.60 -7.51 10.23
CA PRO A 33 16.83 -8.00 9.59
C PRO A 33 17.41 -7.02 8.57
N VAL A 34 18.73 -6.80 8.62
CA VAL A 34 19.47 -5.94 7.68
C VAL A 34 20.74 -6.66 7.24
N LEU A 35 20.93 -6.79 5.93
CA LEU A 35 22.18 -7.27 5.32
C LEU A 35 22.98 -6.11 4.71
N LYS A 36 22.29 -5.13 4.12
CA LYS A 36 22.93 -3.98 3.48
C LYS A 36 22.10 -2.72 3.63
N THR A 37 22.78 -1.60 3.84
CA THR A 37 22.18 -0.27 3.96
C THR A 37 22.64 0.65 2.83
N TYR A 38 21.73 1.46 2.31
CA TYR A 38 21.93 2.42 1.24
C TYR A 38 21.52 3.82 1.71
N ARG A 39 22.27 4.84 1.25
CA ARG A 39 22.10 6.25 1.61
C ARG A 39 22.46 7.16 0.43
N GLY A 40 22.01 8.42 0.47
CA GLY A 40 22.35 9.45 -0.50
C GLY A 40 22.06 9.01 -1.95
N LYS A 41 23.01 9.23 -2.86
CA LYS A 41 22.84 8.94 -4.30
C LYS A 41 22.46 7.49 -4.64
N TYR A 42 22.70 6.53 -3.75
CA TYR A 42 22.34 5.13 -4.00
C TYR A 42 20.84 4.89 -3.88
N LEU A 43 20.10 5.75 -3.16
CA LEU A 43 18.66 5.62 -2.95
C LEU A 43 17.86 5.77 -4.26
N GLU A 44 18.40 6.50 -5.24
CA GLU A 44 17.80 6.61 -6.58
C GLU A 44 17.90 5.31 -7.39
N ARG A 45 18.84 4.42 -7.03
CA ARG A 45 19.19 3.22 -7.81
C ARG A 45 18.71 1.92 -7.18
N VAL A 46 18.24 1.96 -5.94
CA VAL A 46 17.67 0.80 -5.26
C VAL A 46 16.17 0.74 -5.49
N ALA A 47 15.71 -0.44 -5.88
CA ALA A 47 14.31 -0.82 -6.00
C ALA A 47 14.21 -2.30 -5.60
N MET A 48 13.47 -2.61 -4.53
CA MET A 48 13.22 -3.99 -4.10
C MET A 48 11.85 -4.45 -4.57
N PRO A 49 11.75 -5.50 -5.41
CA PRO A 49 10.47 -6.00 -5.86
C PRO A 49 9.69 -6.64 -4.70
N LEU A 50 8.44 -6.23 -4.52
CA LEU A 50 7.48 -6.83 -3.60
C LEU A 50 6.40 -7.56 -4.40
N GLY A 51 6.38 -8.88 -4.29
CA GLY A 51 5.40 -9.74 -4.93
C GLY A 51 5.85 -11.20 -4.88
N GLY A 52 4.88 -12.11 -4.87
CA GLY A 52 5.15 -13.54 -4.92
C GLY A 52 5.78 -13.96 -6.27
N ILE A 53 6.31 -15.17 -6.30
CA ILE A 53 6.87 -15.75 -7.52
C ILE A 53 5.76 -15.88 -8.57
N GLY A 54 5.95 -15.21 -9.72
CA GLY A 54 5.02 -15.27 -10.84
C GLY A 54 3.74 -14.45 -10.67
N THR A 55 3.65 -13.58 -9.65
CA THR A 55 2.42 -12.81 -9.37
C THR A 55 2.42 -11.38 -9.92
N GLY A 56 3.52 -10.96 -10.55
CA GLY A 56 3.82 -9.54 -10.72
C GLY A 56 4.34 -8.90 -9.42
N THR A 57 4.92 -7.71 -9.54
CA THR A 57 5.61 -7.02 -8.44
C THR A 57 5.30 -5.53 -8.43
N VAL A 58 5.35 -4.93 -7.23
CA VAL A 58 5.52 -3.48 -7.06
C VAL A 58 6.86 -3.25 -6.38
N SER A 59 7.71 -2.40 -6.92
CA SER A 59 9.02 -2.15 -6.35
C SER A 59 8.98 -1.07 -5.27
N LEU A 60 9.60 -1.35 -4.12
CA LEU A 60 9.90 -0.35 -3.10
C LEU A 60 11.24 0.32 -3.40
N GLY A 61 11.18 1.61 -3.74
CA GLY A 61 12.34 2.43 -4.01
C GLY A 61 13.14 2.79 -2.77
N GLY A 62 14.41 3.17 -2.96
CA GLY A 62 15.29 3.62 -1.88
C GLY A 62 14.74 4.79 -1.05
N ARG A 63 13.86 5.60 -1.64
CA ARG A 63 13.23 6.75 -0.99
C ARG A 63 11.94 6.42 -0.25
N GLY A 64 11.47 5.17 -0.29
CA GLY A 64 10.18 4.74 0.27
C GLY A 64 9.01 4.83 -0.72
N ASP A 65 9.24 5.29 -1.94
CA ASP A 65 8.23 5.35 -3.00
C ASP A 65 7.91 3.96 -3.56
N LEU A 66 6.67 3.77 -4.03
CA LEU A 66 6.25 2.58 -4.76
C LEU A 66 6.30 2.83 -6.26
N ARG A 67 7.15 2.10 -6.97
CA ARG A 67 7.41 2.25 -8.41
C ARG A 67 7.35 0.90 -9.11
N ASP A 68 7.53 0.90 -10.43
CA ASP A 68 7.59 -0.33 -11.25
C ASP A 68 6.39 -1.25 -10.97
N TRP A 69 5.18 -0.77 -11.26
CA TRP A 69 3.94 -1.50 -10.98
C TRP A 69 3.65 -2.57 -12.03
N GLU A 70 4.31 -3.72 -11.91
CA GLU A 70 4.28 -4.83 -12.87
C GLU A 70 3.21 -5.88 -12.51
N LEU A 71 1.93 -5.48 -12.41
CA LEU A 71 0.85 -6.37 -11.94
C LEU A 71 0.03 -7.05 -13.05
N MET A 72 -0.05 -6.48 -14.26
CA MET A 72 -0.94 -6.97 -15.34
C MET A 72 -0.25 -7.95 -16.29
N ASN A 73 0.41 -8.98 -15.73
CA ASN A 73 1.10 -10.04 -16.49
C ASN A 73 2.15 -9.54 -17.51
N ARG A 74 2.67 -8.33 -17.32
CA ARG A 74 3.64 -7.71 -18.21
C ARG A 74 4.70 -6.96 -17.44
N GLY A 75 5.94 -7.10 -17.90
CA GLY A 75 7.05 -6.28 -17.40
C GLY A 75 6.82 -4.81 -17.75
N ALA A 76 6.89 -3.96 -16.73
CA ALA A 76 6.52 -2.55 -16.78
C ALA A 76 7.44 -1.72 -15.88
N LEU A 77 8.76 -1.99 -15.92
CA LEU A 77 9.76 -1.14 -15.27
C LEU A 77 9.59 0.32 -15.73
N GLY A 78 9.53 1.23 -14.76
CA GLY A 78 9.23 2.65 -14.96
C GLY A 78 7.73 3.00 -15.02
N TYR A 79 6.83 2.01 -15.07
CA TYR A 79 5.40 2.28 -15.01
C TYR A 79 4.94 2.62 -13.60
N LEU A 80 4.20 3.73 -13.51
CA LEU A 80 3.54 4.20 -12.30
C LEU A 80 2.08 4.47 -12.68
N PRO A 81 1.09 3.90 -11.97
CA PRO A 81 -0.33 4.12 -12.27
C PRO A 81 -0.76 5.50 -11.76
N ALA A 82 -0.16 6.56 -12.30
CA ALA A 82 -0.44 7.93 -11.94
C ALA A 82 -1.51 8.51 -12.86
N PHE A 83 -2.36 9.37 -12.29
CA PHE A 83 -3.31 10.15 -13.06
C PHE A 83 -2.87 11.61 -13.13
N LYS A 84 -3.12 12.22 -14.28
CA LYS A 84 -2.87 13.63 -14.56
C LYS A 84 -4.20 14.32 -14.76
N PHE A 85 -4.68 15.04 -13.74
CA PHE A 85 -5.95 15.78 -13.87
C PHE A 85 -5.81 16.99 -14.80
N VAL A 86 -4.60 17.53 -14.99
CA VAL A 86 -4.33 18.69 -15.86
C VAL A 86 -3.09 18.43 -16.73
N PRO A 87 -3.20 17.73 -17.87
CA PRO A 87 -2.05 17.46 -18.73
C PRO A 87 -1.36 18.76 -19.20
N PRO A 88 -0.01 18.84 -19.21
CA PRO A 88 0.96 17.80 -18.83
C PRO A 88 1.34 17.79 -17.34
N SER A 89 0.82 18.73 -16.54
CA SER A 89 1.23 19.00 -15.15
C SER A 89 0.40 18.24 -14.11
N ILE A 90 0.90 18.21 -12.86
CA ILE A 90 0.21 17.59 -11.71
C ILE A 90 0.01 16.08 -11.92
N CYS A 91 1.10 15.34 -11.73
CA CYS A 91 1.14 13.89 -11.76
C CYS A 91 1.01 13.34 -10.34
N ASN A 92 -0.11 12.72 -10.01
CA ASN A 92 -0.28 12.10 -8.70
C ASN A 92 -0.45 10.59 -8.86
N GLY A 93 0.43 9.86 -8.18
CA GLY A 93 0.50 8.41 -8.21
C GLY A 93 0.17 7.82 -6.85
N PRO A 94 0.36 6.49 -6.69
CA PRO A 94 0.30 5.85 -5.39
C PRO A 94 1.22 6.53 -4.38
N PHE A 95 0.75 6.69 -3.14
CA PHE A 95 1.58 7.16 -2.03
C PHE A 95 1.02 6.70 -0.69
N PHE A 96 1.87 6.78 0.34
CA PHE A 96 1.44 6.76 1.73
C PHE A 96 1.81 8.08 2.38
N ALA A 97 1.02 8.53 3.36
CA ALA A 97 1.26 9.77 4.07
C ALA A 97 1.11 9.59 5.58
N LEU A 98 1.95 10.29 6.33
CA LEU A 98 1.85 10.47 7.76
C LEU A 98 1.13 11.79 8.03
N TRP A 99 0.02 11.71 8.76
CA TRP A 99 -0.56 12.84 9.48
C TRP A 99 -0.12 12.77 10.95
N TYR A 100 0.21 13.90 11.55
CA TYR A 100 0.52 13.97 12.98
C TYR A 100 0.15 15.31 13.59
N ARG A 101 -0.17 15.30 14.89
CA ARG A 101 -0.47 16.51 15.68
C ARG A 101 0.08 16.37 17.10
N GLU A 102 0.90 17.35 17.50
CA GLU A 102 1.33 17.52 18.88
C GLU A 102 0.32 18.40 19.67
N PRO A 103 0.25 18.26 21.00
CA PRO A 103 -0.63 19.09 21.82
C PRO A 103 -0.36 20.58 21.64
N GLY A 104 -1.38 21.34 21.28
CA GLY A 104 -1.29 22.79 21.09
C GLY A 104 -0.54 23.26 19.83
N LYS A 105 -0.22 22.35 18.90
CA LYS A 105 0.34 22.68 17.58
C LYS A 105 -0.65 22.34 16.46
N ASP A 106 -0.46 22.97 15.31
CA ASP A 106 -1.18 22.63 14.09
C ASP A 106 -0.79 21.22 13.61
N ALA A 107 -1.76 20.52 13.01
CA ALA A 107 -1.50 19.24 12.37
C ALA A 107 -0.63 19.40 11.13
N MET A 108 0.12 18.35 10.79
CA MET A 108 1.02 18.32 9.63
C MET A 108 0.83 17.02 8.84
N ILE A 109 0.96 17.09 7.52
CA ILE A 109 0.98 15.94 6.62
C ILE A 109 2.32 15.89 5.88
N ARG A 110 2.89 14.69 5.80
CA ARG A 110 4.04 14.40 4.93
C ARG A 110 3.85 13.08 4.22
N VAL A 111 4.12 13.02 2.92
CA VAL A 111 4.23 11.73 2.25
C VAL A 111 5.41 10.95 2.84
N LEU A 112 5.22 9.65 3.02
CA LEU A 112 6.21 8.70 3.53
C LEU A 112 7.19 8.34 2.41
N GLU A 113 7.85 9.39 1.91
CA GLU A 113 8.87 9.35 0.88
C GLU A 113 9.95 10.40 1.22
N GLY A 114 11.20 10.18 0.78
CA GLY A 114 12.30 11.13 0.97
C GLY A 114 12.21 12.40 0.08
N PRO A 115 13.33 13.12 -0.13
CA PRO A 115 13.41 14.36 -0.94
C PRO A 115 13.43 14.14 -2.46
N VAL A 116 12.57 14.81 -3.24
CA VAL A 116 12.50 14.63 -4.72
C VAL A 116 13.91 14.57 -5.36
N PRO A 117 14.22 13.56 -6.21
CA PRO A 117 15.52 13.47 -6.87
C PRO A 117 15.85 14.75 -7.64
N ALA A 118 17.11 15.19 -7.60
CA ALA A 118 17.50 16.46 -8.20
C ALA A 118 17.16 16.52 -9.71
N GLY A 119 17.29 15.39 -10.42
CA GLY A 119 16.95 15.29 -11.84
C GLY A 119 15.45 15.28 -12.16
N GLU A 120 14.58 15.13 -11.16
CA GLU A 120 13.12 15.18 -11.31
C GLU A 120 12.52 16.47 -10.73
N TYR A 121 13.36 17.37 -10.20
CA TYR A 121 12.94 18.64 -9.64
C TYR A 121 12.67 19.70 -10.73
N GLU A 122 13.32 19.55 -11.89
CA GLU A 122 13.25 20.49 -13.01
C GLU A 122 12.23 20.01 -14.04
N GLY A 123 11.34 20.90 -14.46
CA GLY A 123 10.33 20.65 -15.49
C GLY A 123 9.57 21.92 -15.87
N ASP A 124 8.94 21.92 -17.04
CA ASP A 124 8.28 23.10 -17.64
C ASP A 124 7.16 23.69 -16.76
N TRP A 125 6.58 22.86 -15.88
CA TRP A 125 5.48 23.22 -14.98
C TRP A 125 5.80 22.98 -13.49
N GLY A 126 7.10 22.94 -13.15
CA GLY A 126 7.60 22.53 -11.84
C GLY A 126 8.22 21.13 -11.88
N ALA A 127 8.38 20.50 -10.73
CA ALA A 127 8.96 19.17 -10.64
C ALA A 127 8.09 18.12 -11.35
N ASP A 128 8.70 17.32 -12.22
CA ASP A 128 8.05 16.23 -12.97
C ASP A 128 7.80 14.98 -12.11
N ALA A 129 8.40 14.92 -10.91
CA ALA A 129 8.19 13.85 -9.96
C ALA A 129 6.70 13.68 -9.60
N ALA A 130 6.24 12.43 -9.51
CA ALA A 130 4.92 12.13 -8.99
C ALA A 130 4.77 12.63 -7.55
N ASN A 131 3.59 13.18 -7.21
CA ASN A 131 3.27 13.70 -5.89
C ASN A 131 4.18 14.87 -5.46
N ALA A 132 4.82 15.60 -6.39
CA ALA A 132 5.79 16.66 -6.06
C ALA A 132 5.21 17.79 -5.19
N GLY A 133 3.89 18.01 -5.22
CA GLY A 133 3.22 19.03 -4.43
C GLY A 133 3.10 18.73 -2.93
N PHE A 134 3.38 17.50 -2.49
CA PHE A 134 3.24 17.13 -1.07
C PHE A 134 4.54 17.35 -0.29
N PRO A 135 4.46 17.84 0.96
CA PRO A 135 5.60 17.84 1.88
C PRO A 135 6.14 16.42 2.11
N ARG A 136 7.46 16.30 2.27
CA ARG A 136 8.15 15.00 2.33
C ARG A 136 9.10 14.92 3.51
N PHE A 137 9.75 13.77 3.67
CA PHE A 137 10.90 13.63 4.57
C PHE A 137 12.18 14.16 3.92
N GLU A 138 13.09 14.71 4.73
CA GLU A 138 14.35 15.32 4.27
C GLU A 138 15.37 14.26 3.86
N GLU A 139 15.37 13.12 4.55
CA GLU A 139 16.29 12.01 4.29
C GLU A 139 15.57 10.67 4.49
N THR A 140 16.06 9.65 3.78
CA THR A 140 15.68 8.25 4.00
C THR A 140 16.91 7.36 4.08
N VAL A 141 16.76 6.23 4.77
CA VAL A 141 17.77 5.18 4.85
C VAL A 141 17.13 3.89 4.43
N PHE A 142 17.62 3.29 3.35
CA PHE A 142 17.09 2.02 2.86
C PHE A 142 17.95 0.87 3.34
N SER A 143 17.34 -0.11 3.98
CA SER A 143 17.98 -1.33 4.47
C SER A 143 17.38 -2.56 3.78
N ALA A 144 18.21 -3.48 3.34
CA ALA A 144 17.81 -4.65 2.56
C ALA A 144 18.31 -5.95 3.21
N ALA A 145 17.42 -6.93 3.29
CA ALA A 145 17.67 -8.33 3.60
C ALA A 145 16.61 -9.19 2.87
N TYR A 146 16.61 -9.14 1.53
CA TYR A 146 15.56 -9.74 0.69
C TYR A 146 15.14 -11.14 1.20
N PRO A 147 13.84 -11.41 1.40
CA PRO A 147 12.64 -10.65 0.94
C PRO A 147 12.22 -9.47 1.83
N LEU A 148 13.06 -9.05 2.77
CA LEU A 148 12.76 -7.97 3.73
C LEU A 148 13.44 -6.66 3.30
N ALA A 149 12.71 -5.56 3.35
CA ALA A 149 13.25 -4.20 3.26
C ALA A 149 12.81 -3.36 4.46
N GLY A 150 13.65 -2.38 4.79
CA GLY A 150 13.36 -1.34 5.76
C GLY A 150 13.61 0.04 5.14
N VAL A 151 12.77 1.01 5.46
CA VAL A 151 13.02 2.43 5.15
C VAL A 151 12.86 3.23 6.44
N GLU A 152 13.90 3.93 6.85
CA GLU A 152 13.80 4.94 7.91
C GLU A 152 13.52 6.29 7.27
N PHE A 153 12.57 7.04 7.82
CA PHE A 153 12.19 8.37 7.34
C PHE A 153 12.64 9.42 8.36
N ILE A 154 13.48 10.36 7.91
CA ILE A 154 14.14 11.33 8.77
C ILE A 154 13.72 12.74 8.37
N HIS A 155 13.20 13.49 9.33
CA HIS A 155 12.84 14.90 9.15
C HIS A 155 12.94 15.62 10.50
N ARG A 156 13.61 16.78 10.54
CA ARG A 156 13.90 17.51 11.79
C ARG A 156 12.64 17.91 12.60
N ASP A 157 11.55 18.24 11.90
CA ASP A 157 10.30 18.72 12.50
C ASP A 157 9.26 17.60 12.71
N VAL A 158 9.62 16.34 12.49
CA VAL A 158 8.73 15.21 12.77
C VAL A 158 9.10 14.65 14.15
N PRO A 159 8.20 14.73 15.16
CA PRO A 159 8.49 14.32 16.54
C PRO A 159 8.40 12.80 16.75
N LEU A 160 8.18 12.03 15.69
CA LEU A 160 8.05 10.57 15.70
C LEU A 160 9.27 9.93 15.05
N GLU A 161 9.69 8.78 15.56
CA GLU A 161 10.55 7.87 14.80
C GLU A 161 9.67 7.06 13.84
N VAL A 162 9.93 7.19 12.54
CA VAL A 162 9.07 6.65 11.49
C VAL A 162 9.87 5.67 10.64
N ARG A 163 9.40 4.43 10.56
CA ARG A 163 10.01 3.39 9.73
C ARG A 163 8.96 2.56 8.99
N LEU A 164 9.29 2.15 7.78
CA LEU A 164 8.57 1.14 7.00
C LEU A 164 9.35 -0.16 7.06
N GLU A 165 8.66 -1.25 7.37
CA GLU A 165 9.13 -2.61 7.20
C GLU A 165 8.28 -3.28 6.11
N ALA A 166 8.91 -3.63 5.00
CA ALA A 166 8.23 -4.15 3.83
C ALA A 166 8.72 -5.55 3.46
N PHE A 167 7.80 -6.42 3.05
CA PHE A 167 8.15 -7.75 2.55
C PHE A 167 7.04 -8.36 1.71
N ASN A 168 7.38 -9.39 0.94
CA ASN A 168 6.42 -10.35 0.41
C ASN A 168 6.70 -11.74 1.02
N PRO A 169 5.68 -12.59 1.20
CA PRO A 169 5.89 -13.97 1.64
C PRO A 169 6.79 -14.71 0.64
N LEU A 170 7.98 -15.09 1.09
CA LEU A 170 8.91 -15.93 0.33
C LEU A 170 9.46 -16.97 1.29
N VAL A 171 9.01 -18.22 1.12
CA VAL A 171 9.32 -19.34 2.00
C VAL A 171 10.10 -20.37 1.19
N MET A 172 11.37 -20.55 1.55
CA MET A 172 12.25 -21.49 0.84
C MET A 172 11.66 -22.90 0.83
N GLY A 173 11.50 -23.45 -0.37
CA GLY A 173 10.95 -24.80 -0.56
C GLY A 173 9.42 -24.90 -0.51
N ASP A 174 8.70 -23.78 -0.36
CA ASP A 174 7.23 -23.73 -0.33
C ASP A 174 6.72 -22.77 -1.41
N ALA A 175 6.36 -23.34 -2.56
CA ALA A 175 5.91 -22.59 -3.72
C ALA A 175 4.55 -21.92 -3.49
N ASP A 176 3.63 -22.60 -2.80
CA ASP A 176 2.27 -22.10 -2.55
C ASP A 176 2.31 -20.84 -1.68
N ARG A 177 3.15 -20.83 -0.63
CA ARG A 177 3.34 -19.64 0.20
C ARG A 177 4.15 -18.55 -0.48
N SER A 178 5.07 -18.93 -1.36
CA SER A 178 5.93 -18.00 -2.10
C SER A 178 5.24 -17.37 -3.33
N GLY A 179 4.14 -17.96 -3.81
CA GLY A 179 3.36 -17.50 -4.96
C GLY A 179 2.14 -16.65 -4.58
N ILE A 180 2.08 -16.11 -3.36
CA ILE A 180 0.96 -15.26 -2.92
C ILE A 180 1.14 -13.83 -3.47
N PRO A 181 0.14 -13.27 -4.19
CA PRO A 181 0.21 -11.93 -4.78
C PRO A 181 -0.01 -10.84 -3.73
N VAL A 182 0.96 -10.66 -2.81
CA VAL A 182 0.85 -9.68 -1.73
C VAL A 182 2.17 -8.99 -1.43
N ALA A 183 2.07 -7.67 -1.23
CA ALA A 183 3.09 -6.83 -0.63
C ALA A 183 2.60 -6.38 0.75
N VAL A 184 3.39 -6.62 1.79
CA VAL A 184 3.10 -6.19 3.16
C VAL A 184 3.92 -4.96 3.46
N LEU A 185 3.26 -3.88 3.88
CA LEU A 185 3.87 -2.63 4.30
C LEU A 185 3.48 -2.37 5.76
N ARG A 186 4.43 -2.55 6.69
CA ARG A 186 4.24 -2.27 8.11
C ARG A 186 4.91 -0.94 8.46
N TYR A 187 4.10 0.10 8.60
CA TYR A 187 4.55 1.37 9.16
C TYR A 187 4.61 1.28 10.67
N VAL A 188 5.78 1.58 11.24
CA VAL A 188 6.01 1.59 12.68
C VAL A 188 6.34 3.01 13.10
N LEU A 189 5.48 3.57 13.95
CA LEU A 189 5.61 4.88 14.54
C LEU A 189 5.98 4.72 16.01
N THR A 190 7.11 5.28 16.42
CA THR A 190 7.52 5.32 17.83
C THR A 190 7.48 6.76 18.31
N ASN A 191 6.82 7.00 19.44
CA ASN A 191 6.78 8.31 20.08
C ASN A 191 7.86 8.35 21.19
N PRO A 192 9.01 9.02 20.97
CA PRO A 192 10.04 9.17 22.00
C PRO A 192 9.75 10.31 22.98
N ALA A 193 8.73 11.12 22.73
CA ALA A 193 8.40 12.28 23.56
C ALA A 193 7.70 11.88 24.87
N ASP A 194 7.66 12.82 25.81
CA ASP A 194 7.01 12.69 27.12
C ASP A 194 5.52 13.09 27.11
N HIS A 195 4.96 13.35 25.93
CA HIS A 195 3.58 13.76 25.72
C HIS A 195 2.94 12.96 24.58
N PRO A 196 1.60 12.81 24.57
CA PRO A 196 0.91 12.09 23.50
C PRO A 196 0.99 12.85 22.17
N ILE A 197 1.17 12.11 21.08
CA ILE A 197 1.16 12.62 19.70
C ILE A 197 0.07 11.85 18.96
N GLU A 198 -0.87 12.57 18.37
CA GLU A 198 -1.87 11.96 17.50
C GLU A 198 -1.22 11.68 16.14
N ALA A 199 -1.50 10.52 15.54
CA ALA A 199 -0.93 10.15 14.25
C ALA A 199 -1.87 9.23 13.45
N ALA A 200 -1.83 9.38 12.13
CA ALA A 200 -2.54 8.52 11.19
C ALA A 200 -1.66 8.23 9.97
N VAL A 201 -1.80 7.03 9.40
CA VAL A 201 -1.17 6.65 8.14
C VAL A 201 -2.24 6.46 7.09
N CYS A 202 -2.18 7.27 6.03
CA CYS A 202 -3.10 7.21 4.90
C CYS A 202 -2.39 6.52 3.71
N GLY A 203 -3.03 5.52 3.11
CA GLY A 203 -2.56 4.89 1.88
C GLY A 203 -3.48 5.24 0.70
N MET A 204 -2.88 5.59 -0.43
CA MET A 204 -3.57 5.91 -1.67
C MET A 204 -3.00 5.03 -2.78
N VAL A 205 -3.88 4.26 -3.43
CA VAL A 205 -3.54 3.45 -4.60
C VAL A 205 -4.66 3.65 -5.63
N PRO A 206 -4.34 4.07 -6.86
CA PRO A 206 -5.32 4.21 -7.92
C PRO A 206 -5.83 2.86 -8.39
N ASN A 207 -7.12 2.78 -8.73
CA ASN A 207 -7.66 1.60 -9.42
C ASN A 207 -7.38 1.74 -10.92
N TYR A 208 -6.31 1.09 -11.38
CA TYR A 208 -5.85 1.14 -12.78
C TYR A 208 -6.09 -0.17 -13.54
N ILE A 209 -6.95 -1.05 -13.04
CA ILE A 209 -7.36 -2.28 -13.74
C ILE A 209 -7.82 -1.92 -15.15
N GLY A 210 -7.33 -2.64 -16.16
CA GLY A 210 -7.54 -2.35 -17.58
C GLY A 210 -6.30 -1.87 -18.34
N THR A 211 -5.21 -1.49 -17.66
CA THR A 211 -3.95 -1.12 -18.34
C THR A 211 -2.71 -1.76 -17.71
N ASP A 212 -1.77 -2.19 -18.55
CA ASP A 212 -0.46 -2.75 -18.17
C ASP A 212 0.69 -1.74 -18.32
N GLY A 213 0.38 -0.47 -18.60
CA GLY A 213 1.36 0.58 -18.89
C GLY A 213 1.86 0.61 -20.33
N TRP A 214 1.43 -0.33 -21.17
CA TRP A 214 1.75 -0.39 -22.60
C TRP A 214 0.51 -0.34 -23.49
N THR A 215 -0.56 -0.99 -23.05
CA THR A 215 -1.80 -1.25 -23.77
C THR A 215 -2.99 -1.24 -22.81
N GLY A 216 -4.19 -1.17 -23.39
CA GLY A 216 -5.44 -1.10 -22.64
C GLY A 216 -5.64 0.23 -21.91
N GLU A 217 -6.84 0.40 -21.37
CA GLU A 217 -7.24 1.57 -20.60
C GLU A 217 -8.21 1.15 -19.48
N PRO A 218 -8.20 1.85 -18.34
CA PRO A 218 -9.21 1.61 -17.31
C PRO A 218 -10.62 1.88 -17.80
N GLU A 219 -11.52 0.91 -17.64
CA GLU A 219 -12.92 1.03 -18.05
C GLU A 219 -13.85 0.53 -16.95
N GLY A 220 -14.84 1.32 -16.55
CA GLY A 220 -15.83 0.90 -15.55
C GLY A 220 -15.25 0.56 -14.17
N ASN A 221 -14.13 1.17 -13.78
CA ASN A 221 -13.46 0.87 -12.50
C ASN A 221 -14.30 1.29 -11.29
N ARG A 222 -14.38 0.39 -10.30
CA ARG A 222 -15.17 0.54 -9.08
C ARG A 222 -14.35 0.17 -7.86
N ASN A 223 -14.60 0.89 -6.77
CA ASN A 223 -13.96 0.69 -5.48
C ASN A 223 -15.04 0.44 -4.43
N LEU A 224 -14.85 -0.56 -3.57
CA LEU A 224 -15.76 -0.90 -2.49
C LEU A 224 -14.98 -1.08 -1.19
N PHE A 225 -15.42 -0.42 -0.12
CA PHE A 225 -14.92 -0.76 1.21
C PHE A 225 -15.48 -2.12 1.63
N ARG A 226 -14.61 -3.01 2.11
CA ARG A 226 -14.97 -4.35 2.60
C ARG A 226 -14.29 -4.63 3.92
N THR A 227 -14.96 -5.41 4.76
CA THR A 227 -14.44 -5.93 6.03
C THR A 227 -14.64 -7.44 6.08
N GLY A 228 -13.64 -8.19 6.52
CA GLY A 228 -13.73 -9.64 6.67
C GLY A 228 -12.42 -10.31 7.10
N LYS A 229 -12.52 -11.44 7.82
CA LYS A 229 -11.37 -12.28 8.22
C LYS A 229 -10.21 -11.52 8.89
N GLY A 230 -10.51 -10.49 9.68
CA GLY A 230 -9.50 -9.67 10.37
C GLY A 230 -8.81 -8.61 9.49
N LEU A 231 -9.36 -8.34 8.30
CA LEU A 231 -8.91 -7.29 7.40
C LEU A 231 -10.06 -6.34 7.07
N GLN A 232 -9.73 -5.10 6.80
CA GLN A 232 -10.64 -4.13 6.18
C GLN A 232 -9.88 -3.22 5.23
N GLY A 233 -10.58 -2.70 4.21
CA GLY A 233 -9.95 -1.83 3.22
C GLY A 233 -10.73 -1.73 1.92
N VAL A 234 -10.06 -1.22 0.89
CA VAL A 234 -10.65 -0.97 -0.43
C VAL A 234 -10.40 -2.15 -1.35
N TYR A 235 -11.48 -2.74 -1.85
CA TYR A 235 -11.49 -3.71 -2.94
C TYR A 235 -11.74 -2.98 -4.26
N MET A 236 -10.83 -3.17 -5.21
CA MET A 236 -10.79 -2.49 -6.50
C MET A 236 -11.04 -3.52 -7.61
N TYR A 237 -12.02 -3.25 -8.47
CA TYR A 237 -12.38 -4.10 -9.61
C TYR A 237 -12.82 -3.23 -10.80
N SER A 238 -13.07 -3.87 -11.94
CA SER A 238 -13.61 -3.24 -13.14
C SER A 238 -14.91 -3.95 -13.57
N GLU A 239 -15.90 -3.18 -14.02
CA GLU A 239 -17.11 -3.68 -14.68
C GLU A 239 -17.02 -3.58 -16.21
N GLY A 240 -15.97 -2.94 -16.75
CA GLY A 240 -15.79 -2.69 -18.18
C GLY A 240 -14.72 -3.56 -18.85
N VAL A 241 -13.76 -4.08 -18.08
CA VAL A 241 -12.68 -4.94 -18.57
C VAL A 241 -13.08 -6.41 -18.36
N ASP A 242 -12.93 -7.23 -19.40
CA ASP A 242 -13.16 -8.67 -19.32
C ASP A 242 -12.23 -9.31 -18.29
N GLU A 243 -12.76 -10.16 -17.40
CA GLU A 243 -11.98 -10.87 -16.37
C GLU A 243 -10.90 -11.78 -16.97
N LEU A 244 -11.06 -12.23 -18.22
CA LEU A 244 -10.09 -13.04 -18.94
C LEU A 244 -9.10 -12.22 -19.78
N ASP A 245 -9.24 -10.89 -19.82
CA ASP A 245 -8.26 -10.02 -20.45
C ASP A 245 -6.94 -10.06 -19.67
N VAL A 246 -5.82 -9.85 -20.36
CA VAL A 246 -4.48 -9.82 -19.75
C VAL A 246 -4.34 -8.68 -18.73
N ASN A 247 -5.12 -7.61 -18.89
CA ASN A 247 -5.23 -6.45 -18.01
C ASN A 247 -6.42 -6.54 -17.05
N GLY A 248 -7.17 -7.64 -17.10
CA GLY A 248 -8.28 -7.95 -16.19
C GLY A 248 -7.77 -8.42 -14.83
N GLY A 249 -8.57 -8.19 -13.80
CA GLY A 249 -8.25 -8.65 -12.45
C GLY A 249 -8.86 -7.82 -11.36
N THR A 250 -8.31 -7.96 -10.15
CA THR A 250 -8.75 -7.22 -8.96
C THR A 250 -7.54 -6.82 -8.13
N MET A 251 -7.66 -5.73 -7.39
CA MET A 251 -6.65 -5.26 -6.46
C MET A 251 -7.28 -4.96 -5.10
N ALA A 252 -6.48 -4.94 -4.05
CA ALA A 252 -6.94 -4.50 -2.74
C ALA A 252 -5.85 -3.75 -1.98
N LEU A 253 -6.26 -2.68 -1.29
CA LEU A 253 -5.45 -2.01 -0.28
C LEU A 253 -6.14 -2.22 1.07
N THR A 254 -5.49 -2.99 1.96
CA THR A 254 -6.10 -3.44 3.21
C THR A 254 -5.21 -3.16 4.41
N THR A 255 -5.83 -3.13 5.59
CA THR A 255 -5.17 -3.02 6.88
C THR A 255 -5.68 -4.08 7.84
N THR A 256 -4.82 -4.51 8.76
CA THR A 256 -5.16 -5.37 9.90
C THR A 256 -5.67 -4.56 11.10
N ALA A 257 -5.62 -3.24 11.05
CA ALA A 257 -6.18 -2.39 12.09
C ALA A 257 -7.70 -2.60 12.20
N THR A 258 -8.21 -2.76 13.41
CA THR A 258 -9.64 -2.99 13.67
C THR A 258 -10.39 -1.73 14.08
N GLU A 259 -9.66 -0.69 14.52
CA GLU A 259 -10.20 0.57 15.02
C GLU A 259 -9.49 1.75 14.35
N GLY A 260 -10.11 2.93 14.35
CA GLY A 260 -9.53 4.15 13.77
C GLY A 260 -9.35 4.09 12.25
N VAL A 261 -10.07 3.20 11.56
CA VAL A 261 -10.01 3.06 10.10
C VAL A 261 -11.10 3.91 9.46
N THR A 262 -10.69 4.89 8.68
CA THR A 262 -11.56 5.62 7.75
C THR A 262 -11.15 5.32 6.31
N CYS A 263 -12.09 5.45 5.39
CA CYS A 263 -11.88 5.06 4.01
C CYS A 263 -12.55 6.04 3.06
N ARG A 264 -11.87 6.29 1.95
CA ARG A 264 -12.40 7.00 0.79
C ARG A 264 -12.30 6.12 -0.44
N THR A 265 -13.43 5.87 -1.09
CA THR A 265 -13.56 4.98 -2.25
C THR A 265 -13.38 5.71 -3.58
N SER A 266 -13.66 7.01 -3.65
CA SER A 266 -13.36 7.86 -4.81
C SER A 266 -12.93 9.26 -4.41
N TRP A 267 -12.22 9.90 -5.32
CA TRP A 267 -11.90 11.32 -5.21
C TRP A 267 -13.14 12.19 -5.41
N ALA A 268 -13.20 13.32 -4.71
CA ALA A 268 -14.21 14.34 -4.97
C ALA A 268 -14.10 14.84 -6.42
N ALA A 269 -15.22 14.88 -7.14
CA ALA A 269 -15.29 15.39 -8.51
C ALA A 269 -15.28 16.93 -8.55
N LEU A 270 -14.09 17.52 -8.45
CA LEU A 270 -13.90 18.97 -8.44
C LEU A 270 -13.14 19.44 -9.69
N PRO A 271 -13.39 20.67 -10.18
CA PRO A 271 -12.65 21.23 -11.31
C PRO A 271 -11.14 21.36 -11.03
N TRP A 272 -10.32 21.33 -12.08
CA TRP A 272 -8.88 21.55 -11.99
C TRP A 272 -8.21 20.61 -10.96
N ASN A 273 -7.35 21.11 -10.07
CA ASN A 273 -6.67 20.31 -9.05
C ASN A 273 -7.37 20.34 -7.68
N TRP A 274 -8.56 20.93 -7.57
CA TRP A 274 -9.25 21.15 -6.29
C TRP A 274 -9.54 19.84 -5.54
N THR A 275 -9.65 18.73 -6.27
CA THR A 275 -9.75 17.38 -5.74
C THR A 275 -8.62 17.02 -4.76
N PHE A 276 -7.38 17.43 -5.04
CA PHE A 276 -6.27 17.16 -4.12
C PHE A 276 -6.24 18.10 -2.92
N ARG A 277 -6.61 19.35 -3.16
CA ARG A 277 -6.76 20.31 -2.08
C ARG A 277 -7.84 19.86 -1.11
N GLU A 278 -8.96 19.36 -1.62
CA GLU A 278 -10.02 18.79 -0.79
C GLU A 278 -9.53 17.59 0.02
N PHE A 279 -8.78 16.66 -0.58
CA PHE A 279 -8.15 15.57 0.18
C PHE A 279 -7.19 16.07 1.26
N TRP A 280 -6.39 17.09 0.93
CA TRP A 280 -5.48 17.69 1.89
C TRP A 280 -6.27 18.33 3.04
N ASP A 281 -7.30 19.11 2.74
CA ASP A 281 -8.14 19.82 3.70
C ASP A 281 -8.94 18.83 4.59
N ASP A 282 -9.37 17.69 4.04
CA ASP A 282 -10.01 16.59 4.79
C ASP A 282 -9.01 15.92 5.73
N LEU A 283 -7.90 15.40 5.19
CA LEU A 283 -6.92 14.66 5.98
C LEU A 283 -6.25 15.54 7.04
N ILE A 284 -5.98 16.82 6.77
CA ILE A 284 -5.28 17.71 7.71
C ILE A 284 -6.16 18.05 8.91
N ALA A 285 -7.49 18.06 8.75
CA ALA A 285 -8.42 18.48 9.78
C ALA A 285 -8.36 17.59 11.02
N ASP A 286 -8.31 16.27 10.82
CA ASP A 286 -8.40 15.30 11.92
C ASP A 286 -7.65 13.98 11.69
N GLY A 287 -6.93 13.82 10.58
CA GLY A 287 -6.24 12.58 10.24
C GLY A 287 -7.17 11.46 9.76
N ALA A 288 -8.45 11.77 9.51
CA ALA A 288 -9.43 10.85 8.97
C ALA A 288 -9.78 11.21 7.52
N LEU A 289 -10.41 10.28 6.82
CA LEU A 289 -10.91 10.47 5.47
C LEU A 289 -12.44 10.41 5.42
N THR A 290 -13.03 11.41 4.80
CA THR A 290 -14.43 11.43 4.40
C THR A 290 -14.59 10.74 3.04
N ASP A 291 -15.57 9.83 2.94
CA ASP A 291 -15.86 9.11 1.69
C ASP A 291 -16.68 9.98 0.72
N HIS A 292 -16.44 9.79 -0.58
CA HIS A 292 -17.18 10.42 -1.67
C HIS A 292 -17.70 9.35 -2.64
N PRO A 293 -18.72 8.56 -2.29
CA PRO A 293 -19.16 7.45 -3.14
C PRO A 293 -19.72 7.95 -4.47
N GLY A 294 -19.18 7.47 -5.60
CA GLY A 294 -19.83 7.61 -6.91
C GLY A 294 -19.61 8.94 -7.65
N THR A 295 -18.66 9.78 -7.22
CA THR A 295 -18.25 10.97 -7.98
C THR A 295 -17.13 10.64 -8.99
N MET A 296 -17.42 9.82 -10.02
CA MET A 296 -16.48 9.67 -11.14
C MET A 296 -16.57 10.91 -12.04
N VAL A 297 -15.49 11.69 -12.12
CA VAL A 297 -15.31 12.66 -13.22
C VAL A 297 -15.05 11.82 -14.46
N PRO A 298 -15.85 11.93 -15.54
CA PRO A 298 -15.42 11.39 -16.83
C PRO A 298 -14.12 12.10 -17.18
N ALA A 299 -13.07 11.33 -17.51
CA ALA A 299 -11.89 11.90 -18.16
C ALA A 299 -12.41 12.68 -19.37
N ARG A 300 -12.42 14.02 -19.30
CA ARG A 300 -12.66 14.82 -20.49
C ARG A 300 -11.39 14.66 -21.32
N GLY A 301 -11.53 14.00 -22.46
CA GLY A 301 -10.46 13.84 -23.45
C GLY A 301 -9.96 15.16 -24.01
#